data_AF-A0A257WDP9-F1
#
_entry.id   AF-A0A257WDP9-F1
#
_cell.length_a   1.000
_cell.length_b   1.000
_cell.length_c   1.000
_cell.angle_alpha   90.00
_cell.angle_beta   90.00
_cell.angle_gamma   90.00
#
_symmetry.space_group_name_H-M   'P 1'
#
loop_
_entity.id
_entity.type
_entity.pdbx_description
1 polymer ?
#
loop_
_entity_poly.entity_id
_entity_poly.type
_entity_poly.pdbx_seq_one_letter_code
_entity_poly.pdbx_strand_id
1 'polypeptide(L)' 'MPNSKKRKGHHPHHPQNALSTGPKQKASGHLIWSVMIGLFAVLIGWMAAGSNWIVLVLCAIAGAIVGYFVGKGMERTMKE' A
#
# COMPACT_ATOMS: atom_id res chain seq x y z
N MET A 1 -10.48 -7.79 59.07
CA MET A 1 -9.94 -8.60 57.95
C MET A 1 -9.51 -7.65 56.84
N PRO A 2 -8.22 -7.45 56.57
CA PRO A 2 -7.78 -6.57 55.49
C PRO A 2 -7.65 -7.37 54.19
N ASN A 3 -8.68 -7.36 53.35
CA ASN A 3 -8.59 -7.90 52.00
C ASN A 3 -7.91 -6.86 51.09
N SER A 4 -6.58 -6.84 51.16
CA SER A 4 -5.71 -6.06 50.28
C SER A 4 -5.71 -6.64 48.87
N LYS A 5 -6.75 -6.34 48.09
CA LYS A 5 -6.81 -6.64 46.64
C LYS A 5 -7.38 -5.48 45.81
N LYS A 6 -6.89 -4.27 46.09
CA LYS A 6 -6.96 -3.14 45.15
C LYS A 6 -5.60 -2.46 45.02
N ARG A 7 -4.63 -3.19 44.48
CA ARG A 7 -3.58 -2.54 43.70
C ARG A 7 -4.05 -2.58 42.25
N LYS A 8 -4.61 -1.46 41.77
CA LYS A 8 -4.60 -1.15 40.33
C LYS A 8 -3.14 -0.88 39.95
N GLY A 9 -2.36 -1.95 39.91
CA GLY A 9 -1.00 -1.94 39.43
C GLY A 9 -1.03 -1.96 37.91
N HIS A 10 -0.40 -0.95 37.34
CA HIS A 10 0.11 -0.91 35.97
C HIS A 10 -0.94 -0.87 34.86
N HIS A 11 -1.29 0.35 34.46
CA HIS A 11 -1.42 0.59 33.04
C HIS A 11 -0.08 0.20 32.41
N PRO A 12 -0.01 -0.75 31.46
CA PRO A 12 1.12 -0.78 30.56
C PRO A 12 1.03 0.51 29.75
N HIS A 13 1.84 1.50 30.12
CA HIS A 13 2.26 2.53 29.19
C HIS A 13 3.00 1.79 28.08
N HIS A 14 2.27 1.34 27.07
CA HIS A 14 2.90 0.94 25.82
C HIS A 14 3.65 2.17 25.29
N PRO A 15 4.91 1.99 24.87
CA PRO A 15 5.81 3.09 24.60
C PRO A 15 5.21 4.00 23.52
N GLN A 16 5.23 5.29 23.82
CA GLN A 16 4.77 6.39 22.98
C GLN A 16 5.70 6.63 21.77
N ASN A 17 6.35 5.56 21.29
CA ASN A 17 7.29 5.56 20.18
C ASN A 17 6.76 4.76 18.97
N ALA A 18 5.48 4.40 18.96
CA ALA A 18 4.82 4.17 17.69
C ALA A 18 4.54 5.56 17.11
N LEU A 19 5.39 6.00 16.17
CA LEU A 19 5.02 7.02 15.19
C LEU A 19 3.59 6.69 14.75
N SER A 20 2.66 7.46 15.28
CA SER A 20 1.24 7.36 14.99
C SER A 20 1.06 7.79 13.54
N THR A 21 1.41 6.90 12.62
CA THR A 21 0.80 6.92 11.30
C THR A 21 -0.64 6.52 11.58
N GLY A 22 -1.48 7.53 11.83
CA GLY A 22 -2.89 7.34 12.12
C GLY A 22 -3.54 6.45 11.04
N PRO A 23 -4.73 5.91 11.29
CA PRO A 23 -5.42 4.97 10.39
C PRO A 23 -5.62 5.46 8.94
N LYS A 24 -5.30 6.73 8.67
CA LYS A 24 -5.39 7.40 7.36
C LYS A 24 -4.09 7.40 6.54
N GLN A 25 -2.96 6.96 7.10
CA GLN A 25 -1.65 7.08 6.44
C GLN A 25 -1.09 5.74 5.95
N LYS A 26 -1.94 4.72 5.81
CA LYS A 26 -1.59 3.53 5.04
C LYS A 26 -1.72 3.88 3.56
N ALA A 27 -0.59 4.15 2.91
CA ALA A 27 -0.54 4.18 1.47
C ALA A 27 -1.15 2.87 0.96
N SER A 28 -2.22 2.99 0.18
CA SER A 28 -2.92 1.84 -0.38
C SER A 28 -1.95 1.08 -1.28
N GLY A 29 -1.57 -0.14 -0.89
CA GLY A 29 -0.61 -0.97 -1.59
C GLY A 29 -1.03 -1.25 -3.04
N HIS A 30 -2.33 -1.34 -3.30
CA HIS A 30 -2.87 -1.43 -4.66
C HIS A 30 -2.58 -0.19 -5.51
N LEU A 31 -2.52 0.99 -4.89
CA LEU A 31 -2.24 2.26 -5.55
C LEU A 31 -0.74 2.38 -5.87
N ILE A 32 0.12 1.94 -4.94
CA ILE A 32 1.57 1.85 -5.17
C ILE A 32 1.87 0.89 -6.32
N TRP A 33 1.29 -0.31 -6.31
CA TRP A 33 1.49 -1.31 -7.36
C TRP A 33 0.97 -0.86 -8.72
N SER A 34 -0.19 -0.20 -8.77
CA SER A 34 -0.75 0.36 -10.00
C SER A 34 0.18 1.41 -10.62
N VAL A 35 0.70 2.34 -9.82
CA VAL A 35 1.64 3.36 -10.30
C VAL A 35 2.97 2.74 -10.74
N MET A 36 3.51 1.80 -9.95
CA MET A 36 4.78 1.15 -10.28
C MET A 36 4.71 0.34 -11.57
N ILE A 37 3.72 -0.55 -11.72
CA ILE A 37 3.53 -1.30 -12.98
C ILE A 37 3.20 -0.35 -14.13
N GLY A 38 2.39 0.69 -13.91
CA GLY A 38 2.08 1.69 -14.92
C GLY A 38 3.34 2.36 -15.49
N LEU A 39 4.27 2.78 -14.62
CA LEU A 39 5.55 3.35 -15.04
C LEU A 39 6.40 2.36 -15.84
N PHE A 40 6.49 1.10 -15.40
CA PHE A 40 7.21 0.07 -16.16
C PHE A 40 6.57 -0.21 -17.51
N ALA A 41 5.24 -0.26 -17.60
CA ALA A 41 4.54 -0.47 -18.86
C ALA A 41 4.77 0.68 -19.85
N VAL A 42 4.81 1.93 -19.37
CA VAL A 42 5.16 3.08 -20.22
C VAL A 42 6.61 3.00 -20.68
N LEU A 43 7.54 2.63 -19.80
CA LEU A 43 8.95 2.48 -20.17
C LEU A 43 9.15 1.40 -21.24
N ILE A 44 8.49 0.24 -21.07
CA ILE A 44 8.49 -0.85 -22.06
C ILE A 44 7.85 -0.38 -23.37
N GLY A 45 6.70 0.28 -23.29
CA GLY A 45 6.01 0.84 -24.46
C GLY A 45 6.86 1.86 -25.21
N TRP A 46 7.62 2.68 -24.48
CA TRP A 46 8.55 3.65 -25.06
C TRP A 46 9.73 2.99 -25.76
N MET A 47 10.28 1.92 -25.19
CA MET A 47 11.32 1.14 -25.87
C MET A 47 10.79 0.39 -27.10
N ALA A 48 9.54 -0.06 -27.07
CA ALA A 48 8.94 -0.85 -28.14
C ALA A 48 8.43 0.02 -29.32
N ALA A 49 7.79 1.15 -29.03
CA ALA A 49 7.11 1.98 -30.03
C ALA A 49 7.71 3.40 -30.17
N GLY A 50 8.77 3.71 -29.41
CA GLY A 50 9.41 5.01 -29.43
C GLY A 50 8.51 6.12 -28.88
N SER A 51 8.46 7.25 -29.60
CA SER A 51 7.74 8.46 -29.20
C SER A 51 6.26 8.47 -29.60
N ASN A 52 5.69 7.33 -30.02
CA ASN A 52 4.27 7.26 -30.35
C ASN A 52 3.39 7.41 -29.09
N TRP A 53 2.92 8.64 -28.87
CA TRP A 53 2.13 9.04 -27.71
C TRP A 53 0.85 8.21 -27.52
N ILE A 54 0.21 7.76 -28.60
CA ILE A 54 -1.00 6.91 -28.53
C ILE A 54 -0.66 5.58 -27.87
N VAL A 55 0.45 4.96 -28.29
CA VAL A 55 0.90 3.67 -27.75
C VAL A 55 1.30 3.83 -26.28
N LEU A 56 2.00 4.92 -25.93
CA LEU A 56 2.40 5.19 -24.54
C LEU A 56 1.19 5.35 -23.61
N VAL A 57 0.14 6.05 -24.05
CA VAL A 57 -1.10 6.22 -23.28
C VAL A 57 -1.81 4.87 -23.10
N LEU A 58 -1.88 4.05 -24.15
CA LEU A 58 -2.46 2.71 -24.06
C LEU A 58 -1.67 1.79 -23.12
N CYS A 59 -0.34 1.82 -23.19
CA CYS A 59 0.54 1.09 -22.27
C CYS A 59 0.37 1.57 -20.83
N ALA A 60 0.25 2.88 -20.59
CA ALA A 60 0.00 3.44 -19.26
C ALA A 60 -1.31 2.94 -18.67
N ILE A 61 -2.40 2.99 -19.45
CA ILE A 61 -3.73 2.55 -19.02
C ILE A 61 -3.72 1.04 -18.75
N ALA A 62 -3.19 0.24 -19.68
CA ALA A 62 -3.11 -1.21 -19.53
C ALA A 62 -2.27 -1.60 -18.31
N GLY A 63 -1.10 -0.99 -18.12
CA GLY A 63 -0.23 -1.22 -16.98
C GLY A 63 -0.88 -0.83 -15.64
N ALA A 64 -1.53 0.32 -15.58
CA ALA A 64 -2.22 0.78 -14.37
C ALA A 64 -3.36 -0.17 -13.97
N ILE A 65 -4.14 -0.65 -14.94
CA ILE A 65 -5.23 -1.61 -14.72
C ILE A 65 -4.65 -2.91 -14.16
N VAL A 66 -3.65 -3.49 -14.82
CA VAL A 66 -3.02 -4.74 -14.38
C VAL A 66 -2.44 -4.57 -12.97
N GLY A 67 -1.72 -3.49 -12.72
CA GLY A 67 -1.10 -3.26 -11.41
C GLY A 67 -2.10 -3.00 -10.29
N TYR A 68 -3.26 -2.42 -10.59
CA TYR A 68 -4.34 -2.30 -9.61
C TYR A 68 -4.87 -3.69 -9.20
N PHE A 69 -5.11 -4.58 -10.16
CA PHE A 69 -5.60 -5.93 -9.85
C PHE A 69 -4.57 -6.76 -9.08
N VAL A 70 -3.30 -6.70 -9.47
CA VAL A 70 -2.21 -7.39 -8.76
C VAL A 70 -2.09 -6.88 -7.32
N GLY A 71 -2.01 -5.56 -7.14
CA GLY A 71 -1.87 -4.98 -5.81
C GLY A 71 -3.10 -5.22 -4.91
N LYS A 72 -4.31 -5.24 -5.49
CA LYS A 72 -5.55 -5.61 -4.77
C LYS A 72 -5.54 -7.08 -4.34
N GLY A 73 -4.96 -7.98 -5.14
CA GLY A 73 -4.75 -9.38 -4.76
C GLY A 73 -3.85 -9.50 -3.54
N MET A 74 -2.72 -8.80 -3.54
CA MET A 74 -1.75 -8.82 -2.43
C MET A 74 -2.33 -8.25 -1.14
N GLU A 75 -3.12 -7.18 -1.20
CA GLU A 75 -3.79 -6.63 -0.02
C GLU A 75 -4.81 -7.60 0.60
N ARG A 76 -5.46 -8.43 -0.22
CA ARG A 76 -6.40 -9.45 0.28
C ARG A 76 -5.66 -10.56 1.01
N THR A 77 -4.57 -11.06 0.45
CA THR A 77 -3.74 -12.10 1.07
C THR A 77 -3.11 -11.66 2.38
N MET A 78 -2.76 -10.36 2.53
CA MET A 78 -2.18 -9.85 3.78
C MET A 78 -3.21 -9.59 4.90
N LYS A 79 -4.51 -9.69 4.60
CA LYS A 79 -5.58 -9.42 5.57
C LYS A 79 -6.22 -10.70 6.13
N GLU A 80 -5.95 -11.85 5.51
CA GLU A 80 -6.19 -13.20 6.06
C GLU A 80 -5.05 -13.59 7.02
#